data_AF-A0A164KVQ3-F1
#
_entry.id   AF-A0A164KVQ3-F1
#
_cell.length_a   1.000
_cell.length_b   1.000
_cell.length_c   1.000
_cell.angle_alpha   90.00
_cell.angle_beta   90.00
_cell.angle_gamma   90.00
#
_symmetry.space_group_name_H-M   'P 1'
#
loop_
_entity.id
_entity.type
_entity.pdbx_description
1 polymer ?
#
loop_
_entity_poly.entity_id
_entity_poly.type
_entity_poly.pdbx_seq_one_letter_code
_entity_poly.pdbx_strand_id
1 'polypeptide(L)'
;MKKKPIPKTIGDSHVKSVQQALLQSLNSLSINNYPQTTKETVTFIQGLYPNIGSVTSKFDDPHPDRTNDLTLYLKDGSITYINLFYIKKGGKIQPKNLGAKSFLTKYFLSQDMQDIFNNKFEKYYLEFLKDLVEHNEGTHYITDKKELKTLVQDYFPKFTNDINEYRGRFLFNLRETCFSLLQQFHNQGNIGLGFSHAFNSFFMVDNVNIITQYGKDENDIQVEKFCPSYPTFKDIELYKIGKASVGIKFGEVALTLRFKFESDPTTSIKLATSYHEFPEEQDIKNINKKTINKIKKLITKHEYIKIKNNSNAIGKCHEAFSYYYFLKEFPNIVQVDPNTCIELLGTYYSALKPETLKELFDSTSTIVPAITKKLRQKYNDYTIESIELIPDAYIGDRLDTGDLQLILKANNDIIVENISLKALSKKNSKITTKNPGIGTILGPTYFNVGSMESIVNEVKSTFNTGGLNHRDSLEKLSYELGKQLEKANQEQLRTGTGNLLGKAMMAITIYNEGVSLCKEHSEINSAIKVKINTPTTIQNTILWSNDQETISLRMKFSKGQHHGWSSVKLTSEYQLNIK
;
A
#
# COMPACT_ATOMS: atom_id res chain seq x y z
N MET A 1 19.18 -21.43 -24.89
CA MET A 1 18.99 -20.14 -24.18
C MET A 1 20.07 -20.00 -23.11
N LYS A 2 21.00 -19.05 -23.28
CA LYS A 2 22.04 -18.78 -22.26
C LYS A 2 21.36 -18.27 -20.99
N LYS A 3 21.55 -18.98 -19.86
CA LYS A 3 21.15 -18.51 -18.53
C LYS A 3 21.75 -17.12 -18.34
N LYS A 4 20.92 -16.10 -18.09
CA LYS A 4 21.40 -14.78 -17.67
C LYS A 4 22.28 -14.98 -16.42
N PRO A 5 23.46 -14.36 -16.31
CA PRO A 5 24.26 -14.48 -15.11
C PRO A 5 23.48 -13.91 -13.93
N ILE A 6 23.56 -14.59 -12.78
CA ILE A 6 22.97 -14.13 -11.53
C ILE A 6 23.72 -12.85 -11.12
N PRO A 7 23.06 -11.76 -10.70
CA PRO A 7 23.70 -10.47 -10.42
C PRO A 7 24.90 -10.55 -9.45
N LYS A 8 24.85 -11.45 -8.45
CA LYS A 8 25.92 -11.64 -7.46
C LYS A 8 27.26 -12.03 -8.10
N THR A 9 27.24 -12.90 -9.13
CA THR A 9 28.48 -13.36 -9.76
C THR A 9 29.17 -12.28 -10.57
N ILE A 10 28.44 -11.33 -11.16
CA ILE A 10 29.03 -10.26 -11.98
C ILE A 10 29.77 -9.26 -11.08
N GLY A 11 29.14 -8.84 -9.98
CA GLY A 11 29.78 -7.95 -9.01
C GLY A 11 31.00 -8.58 -8.36
N ASP A 12 30.88 -9.83 -7.91
CA ASP A 12 32.00 -10.57 -7.30
C ASP A 12 33.17 -10.77 -8.29
N SER A 13 32.89 -11.03 -9.57
CA SER A 13 33.91 -11.06 -10.62
C SER A 13 34.57 -9.70 -10.83
N HIS A 14 33.80 -8.61 -10.82
CA HIS A 14 34.35 -7.26 -10.96
C HIS A 14 35.30 -6.92 -9.80
N VAL A 15 34.93 -7.23 -8.56
CA VAL A 15 35.80 -7.03 -7.38
C VAL A 15 37.14 -7.75 -7.53
N LYS A 16 37.12 -9.03 -7.95
CA LYS A 16 38.35 -9.80 -8.20
C LYS A 16 39.18 -9.20 -9.31
N SER A 17 38.56 -8.80 -10.43
CA SER A 17 39.26 -8.18 -11.55
C SER A 17 39.92 -6.85 -11.15
N VAL A 18 39.23 -6.01 -10.38
CA VAL A 18 39.77 -4.73 -9.89
C VAL A 18 40.95 -4.98 -8.95
N GLN A 19 40.83 -5.93 -8.01
CA GLN A 19 41.93 -6.25 -7.11
C GLN A 19 43.19 -6.72 -7.86
N GLN A 20 43.04 -7.65 -8.80
CA GLN A 20 44.17 -8.17 -9.57
C GLN A 20 44.80 -7.10 -10.47
N ALA A 21 43.97 -6.30 -11.15
CA ALA A 21 44.46 -5.20 -11.98
C ALA A 21 45.16 -4.12 -11.14
N LEU A 22 44.65 -3.81 -9.95
CA LEU A 22 45.29 -2.87 -9.03
C LEU A 22 46.67 -3.41 -8.58
N LEU A 23 46.77 -4.69 -8.19
CA LEU A 23 48.06 -5.33 -7.87
C LEU A 23 49.05 -5.30 -9.04
N GLN A 24 48.60 -5.58 -10.26
CA GLN A 24 49.46 -5.52 -11.43
C GLN A 24 49.95 -4.09 -11.70
N SER A 25 49.05 -3.11 -11.64
CA SER A 25 49.39 -1.72 -11.85
C SER A 25 50.38 -1.20 -10.79
N LEU A 26 50.21 -1.58 -9.51
CA LEU A 26 51.16 -1.22 -8.43
C LEU A 26 52.57 -1.78 -8.66
N ASN A 27 52.67 -2.93 -9.34
CA ASN A 27 53.94 -3.54 -9.75
C ASN A 27 54.44 -3.06 -11.13
N SER A 28 53.87 -1.97 -11.67
CA SER A 28 54.19 -1.44 -13.00
C SER A 28 53.97 -2.43 -14.15
N LEU A 29 53.04 -3.37 -14.00
CA LEU A 29 52.62 -4.31 -15.04
C LEU A 29 51.41 -3.77 -15.83
N SER A 30 51.31 -4.18 -17.09
CA SER A 30 50.21 -3.76 -17.98
C SER A 30 48.87 -4.38 -17.58
N ILE A 31 47.83 -3.53 -17.49
CA ILE A 31 46.45 -3.94 -17.20
C ILE A 31 45.55 -3.95 -18.46
N ASN A 32 46.14 -3.86 -19.66
CA ASN A 32 45.39 -3.74 -20.92
C ASN A 32 44.45 -4.92 -21.22
N ASN A 33 44.75 -6.08 -20.65
CA ASN A 33 43.98 -7.32 -20.83
C ASN A 33 42.67 -7.34 -20.00
N TYR A 34 42.45 -6.37 -19.11
CA TYR A 34 41.22 -6.27 -18.33
C TYR A 34 40.13 -5.48 -19.06
N PRO A 35 38.84 -5.76 -18.78
CA PRO A 35 37.72 -4.98 -19.31
C PRO A 35 37.87 -3.48 -19.02
N GLN A 36 37.36 -2.63 -19.91
CA GLN A 36 37.43 -1.18 -19.74
C GLN A 36 36.83 -0.74 -18.40
N THR A 37 35.74 -1.36 -17.95
CA THR A 37 35.13 -1.09 -16.65
C THR A 37 36.11 -1.28 -15.49
N THR A 38 36.89 -2.36 -15.50
CA THR A 38 37.93 -2.61 -14.50
C THR A 38 39.04 -1.58 -14.57
N LYS A 39 39.51 -1.24 -15.78
CA LYS A 39 40.61 -0.27 -15.97
C LYS A 39 40.22 1.12 -15.47
N GLU A 40 39.03 1.61 -15.83
CA GLU A 40 38.52 2.90 -15.35
C GLU A 40 38.37 2.92 -13.82
N THR A 41 37.88 1.82 -13.20
CA THR A 41 37.79 1.72 -11.74
C THR A 41 39.16 1.77 -11.08
N VAL A 42 40.15 1.06 -11.63
CA VAL A 42 41.54 1.08 -11.14
C VAL A 42 42.13 2.49 -11.23
N THR A 43 42.01 3.14 -12.40
CA THR A 43 42.48 4.51 -12.62
C THR A 43 41.84 5.48 -11.63
N PHE A 44 40.53 5.36 -11.40
CA PHE A 44 39.81 6.18 -10.43
C PHE A 44 40.31 5.96 -8.99
N ILE A 45 40.50 4.70 -8.56
CA ILE A 45 41.03 4.37 -7.23
C ILE A 45 42.44 4.94 -7.03
N GLN A 46 43.33 4.79 -8.03
CA GLN A 46 44.69 5.33 -7.97
C GLN A 46 44.73 6.86 -7.96
N GLY A 47 43.78 7.50 -8.66
CA GLY A 47 43.59 8.95 -8.60
C GLY A 47 43.17 9.43 -7.20
N LEU A 48 42.29 8.68 -6.52
CA LEU A 48 41.89 8.98 -5.14
C LEU A 48 42.97 8.68 -4.11
N TYR A 49 43.76 7.62 -4.33
CA TYR A 49 44.78 7.11 -3.41
C TYR A 49 46.10 6.89 -4.15
N PRO A 50 46.95 7.93 -4.29
CA PRO A 50 48.19 7.82 -5.07
C PRO A 50 49.30 7.02 -4.36
N ASN A 51 49.17 6.78 -3.06
CA ASN A 51 50.20 6.17 -2.20
C ASN A 51 49.84 4.74 -1.75
N ILE A 52 49.08 3.98 -2.54
CA ILE A 52 48.75 2.59 -2.21
C ILE A 52 50.03 1.75 -2.12
N GLY A 53 50.21 1.02 -1.02
CA GLY A 53 51.28 0.05 -0.81
C GLY A 53 50.85 -1.36 -1.24
N SER A 54 49.69 -1.82 -0.76
CA SER A 54 49.10 -3.10 -1.14
C SER A 54 47.57 -3.09 -1.06
N VAL A 55 46.94 -4.14 -1.61
CA VAL A 55 45.48 -4.31 -1.62
C VAL A 55 45.11 -5.77 -1.36
N THR A 56 44.06 -5.98 -0.56
CA THR A 56 43.37 -7.27 -0.41
C THR A 56 41.90 -7.12 -0.77
N SER A 57 41.23 -8.24 -1.04
CA SER A 57 39.79 -8.30 -1.32
C SER A 57 39.04 -9.07 -0.24
N LYS A 58 37.71 -8.88 -0.17
CA LYS A 58 36.84 -9.69 0.71
C LYS A 58 37.00 -11.20 0.53
N PHE A 59 37.40 -11.67 -0.66
CA PHE A 59 37.55 -13.10 -0.95
C PHE A 59 38.82 -13.71 -0.36
N ASP A 60 39.70 -12.88 0.18
CA ASP A 60 40.88 -13.33 0.94
C ASP A 60 40.52 -13.59 2.42
N ASP A 61 39.31 -13.20 2.85
CA ASP A 61 38.78 -13.45 4.20
C ASP A 61 37.93 -14.74 4.26
N PRO A 62 37.95 -15.51 5.37
CA PRO A 62 37.09 -16.69 5.57
C PRO A 62 35.58 -16.39 5.51
N HIS A 63 35.18 -15.13 5.72
CA HIS A 63 33.81 -14.65 5.79
C HIS A 63 33.59 -13.44 4.85
N PRO A 64 33.67 -13.64 3.51
CA PRO A 64 33.64 -12.57 2.51
C PRO A 64 32.36 -11.71 2.55
N ASP A 65 31.23 -12.25 3.02
CA ASP A 65 29.98 -11.48 3.13
C ASP A 65 29.98 -10.49 4.31
N ARG A 66 31.02 -10.48 5.17
CA ARG A 66 31.15 -9.60 6.34
C ARG A 66 32.15 -8.46 6.17
N THR A 67 32.94 -8.46 5.11
CA THR A 67 34.04 -7.52 4.87
C THR A 67 33.74 -6.61 3.67
N ASN A 68 34.45 -5.47 3.59
CA ASN A 68 34.38 -4.57 2.45
C ASN A 68 35.03 -5.21 1.21
N ASP A 69 34.61 -4.81 0.02
CA ASP A 69 35.07 -5.45 -1.24
C ASP A 69 36.59 -5.40 -1.41
N LEU A 70 37.21 -4.26 -1.10
CA LEU A 70 38.67 -4.07 -1.08
C LEU A 70 39.13 -3.42 0.23
N THR A 71 40.32 -3.80 0.68
CA THR A 71 41.07 -3.11 1.74
C THR A 71 42.39 -2.62 1.16
N LEU A 72 42.62 -1.30 1.19
CA LEU A 72 43.86 -0.67 0.76
C LEU A 72 44.75 -0.41 1.97
N TYR A 73 46.03 -0.80 1.86
CA TYR A 73 47.07 -0.46 2.82
C TYR A 73 47.96 0.60 2.19
N LEU A 74 47.89 1.83 2.70
CA LEU A 74 48.64 2.96 2.16
C LEU A 74 50.06 2.97 2.72
N LYS A 75 51.00 3.58 1.99
CA LYS A 75 52.43 3.63 2.35
C LYS A 75 52.71 4.41 3.64
N ASP A 76 51.79 5.27 4.06
CA ASP A 76 51.85 5.98 5.34
C ASP A 76 51.36 5.15 6.54
N GLY A 77 50.95 3.89 6.31
CA GLY A 77 50.43 2.97 7.32
C GLY A 77 48.92 3.08 7.56
N SER A 78 48.22 4.01 6.90
CA SER A 78 46.77 4.10 6.99
C SER A 78 46.06 3.00 6.18
N ILE A 79 44.85 2.66 6.62
CA ILE A 79 44.02 1.62 6.00
C ILE A 79 42.72 2.26 5.50
N THR A 80 42.36 1.98 4.26
CA THR A 80 41.10 2.45 3.66
C THR A 80 40.26 1.27 3.17
N TYR A 81 38.97 1.27 3.52
CA TYR A 81 38.01 0.26 3.10
C TYR A 81 37.14 0.77 1.95
N ILE A 82 37.06 -0.02 0.87
CA ILE A 82 36.32 0.34 -0.34
C ILE A 82 35.22 -0.70 -0.62
N ASN A 83 34.01 -0.22 -0.91
CA ASN A 83 32.93 -1.00 -1.51
C ASN A 83 32.82 -0.68 -2.99
N LEU A 84 32.64 -1.69 -3.82
CA LEU A 84 32.54 -1.58 -5.27
C LEU A 84 31.14 -1.96 -5.75
N PHE A 85 30.45 -1.01 -6.39
CA PHE A 85 29.15 -1.23 -7.00
C PHE A 85 29.28 -1.30 -8.51
N TYR A 86 29.08 -2.47 -9.07
CA TYR A 86 29.04 -2.67 -10.52
C TYR A 86 27.60 -2.70 -11.02
N ILE A 87 27.16 -1.62 -11.68
CA ILE A 87 25.75 -1.46 -12.08
C ILE A 87 25.63 -1.04 -13.54
N LYS A 88 24.52 -1.40 -14.18
CA LYS A 88 24.19 -0.88 -15.51
C LYS A 88 23.72 0.58 -15.37
N LYS A 89 24.04 1.47 -16.33
CA LYS A 89 23.51 2.84 -16.37
C LYS A 89 21.97 2.86 -16.24
N GLY A 90 21.46 3.73 -15.35
CA GLY A 90 20.05 3.79 -14.95
C GLY A 90 19.59 2.67 -14.00
N GLY A 91 20.50 1.80 -13.57
CA GLY A 91 20.26 0.77 -12.56
C GLY A 91 20.28 1.33 -11.14
N LYS A 92 19.64 0.62 -10.21
CA LYS A 92 19.65 0.96 -8.79
C LYS A 92 20.81 0.30 -8.07
N ILE A 93 21.46 1.03 -7.15
CA ILE A 93 22.47 0.48 -6.24
C ILE A 93 21.75 -0.34 -5.17
N GLN A 94 22.26 -1.52 -4.82
CA GLN A 94 21.69 -2.41 -3.82
C GLN A 94 22.72 -2.71 -2.72
N PRO A 95 22.66 -2.01 -1.57
CA PRO A 95 23.69 -2.06 -0.53
C PRO A 95 23.66 -3.40 0.23
N LYS A 96 22.52 -3.78 0.86
CA LYS A 96 22.32 -5.05 1.59
C LYS A 96 20.83 -5.41 1.67
N ASN A 97 20.50 -6.70 1.59
CA ASN A 97 19.16 -7.18 1.95
C ASN A 97 19.06 -7.30 3.48
N LEU A 98 17.96 -6.85 4.07
CA LEU A 98 17.74 -6.89 5.50
C LEU A 98 16.67 -7.92 5.89
N GLY A 99 16.70 -8.35 7.15
CA GLY A 99 15.59 -9.07 7.76
C GLY A 99 14.47 -8.10 8.14
N ALA A 100 13.24 -8.35 7.66
CA ALA A 100 12.08 -7.49 7.91
C ALA A 100 11.69 -7.36 9.39
N LYS A 101 12.14 -8.26 10.26
CA LYS A 101 11.79 -8.31 11.70
C LYS A 101 12.72 -7.55 12.64
N SER A 102 13.75 -6.88 12.11
CA SER A 102 14.74 -6.17 12.96
C SER A 102 15.23 -4.83 12.40
N PHE A 103 14.74 -4.41 11.23
CA PHE A 103 15.30 -3.24 10.55
C PHE A 103 14.97 -1.91 11.24
N LEU A 104 13.81 -1.80 11.90
CA LEU A 104 13.42 -0.56 12.60
C LEU A 104 14.28 -0.34 13.83
N THR A 105 14.49 -1.36 14.66
CA THR A 105 15.43 -1.28 15.79
C THR A 105 16.85 -1.03 15.30
N LYS A 106 17.32 -1.76 14.28
CA LYS A 106 18.72 -1.69 13.85
C LYS A 106 19.08 -0.39 13.16
N TYR A 107 18.20 0.15 12.32
CA TYR A 107 18.54 1.28 11.46
C TYR A 107 17.87 2.58 11.87
N PHE A 108 16.65 2.51 12.39
CA PHE A 108 15.90 3.69 12.86
C PHE A 108 15.98 3.86 14.39
N LEU A 109 16.68 2.95 15.08
CA LEU A 109 16.91 2.98 16.53
C LEU A 109 15.62 2.99 17.36
N SER A 110 14.56 2.35 16.85
CA SER A 110 13.26 2.28 17.53
C SER A 110 12.79 0.84 17.72
N GLN A 111 12.87 0.37 18.97
CA GLN A 111 12.37 -0.95 19.37
C GLN A 111 10.84 -0.98 19.38
N ASP A 112 10.18 0.08 19.87
CA ASP A 112 8.72 0.17 19.93
C ASP A 112 8.08 0.05 18.54
N MET A 113 8.63 0.76 17.54
CA MET A 113 8.18 0.61 16.16
C MET A 113 8.38 -0.81 15.64
N GLN A 114 9.50 -1.45 15.97
CA GLN A 114 9.79 -2.82 15.56
C GLN A 114 8.81 -3.83 16.16
N ASP A 115 8.42 -3.65 17.42
CA ASP A 115 7.47 -4.51 18.11
C ASP A 115 6.06 -4.35 17.55
N ILE A 116 5.61 -3.11 17.30
CA ILE A 116 4.34 -2.85 16.62
C ILE A 116 4.35 -3.49 15.22
N PHE A 117 5.42 -3.30 14.45
CA PHE A 117 5.57 -3.90 13.12
C PHE A 117 5.53 -5.43 13.17
N ASN A 118 6.27 -6.06 14.09
CA ASN A 118 6.33 -7.51 14.22
C ASN A 118 4.97 -8.12 14.61
N ASN A 119 4.24 -7.47 15.51
CA ASN A 119 2.89 -7.90 15.91
C ASN A 119 1.92 -7.88 14.71
N LYS A 120 1.96 -6.80 13.91
CA LYS A 120 1.16 -6.70 12.68
C LYS A 120 1.59 -7.71 11.62
N PHE A 121 2.91 -7.87 11.42
CA PHE A 121 3.49 -8.83 10.49
C PHE A 121 2.99 -10.26 10.77
N GLU A 122 3.05 -10.70 12.03
CA GLU A 122 2.61 -12.05 12.40
C GLU A 122 1.12 -12.26 12.15
N LYS A 123 0.30 -11.26 12.47
CA LYS A 123 -1.14 -11.30 12.17
C LYS A 123 -1.40 -11.44 10.68
N TYR A 124 -0.83 -10.57 9.85
CA TYR A 124 -1.05 -10.60 8.40
C TYR A 124 -0.51 -11.87 7.75
N TYR A 125 0.60 -12.40 8.25
CA TYR A 125 1.19 -13.61 7.70
C TYR A 125 0.35 -14.84 8.04
N LEU A 126 -0.22 -14.90 9.25
CA LEU A 126 -1.16 -15.95 9.61
C LEU A 126 -2.44 -15.88 8.78
N GLU A 127 -3.01 -14.68 8.60
CA GLU A 127 -4.15 -14.46 7.70
C GLU A 127 -3.84 -14.93 6.28
N PHE A 128 -2.70 -14.49 5.71
CA PHE A 128 -2.24 -14.93 4.39
C PHE A 128 -2.18 -16.45 4.24
N LEU A 129 -1.65 -17.18 5.23
CA LEU A 129 -1.59 -18.64 5.16
C LEU A 129 -2.98 -19.28 5.21
N LYS A 130 -3.87 -18.78 6.07
CA LYS A 130 -5.27 -19.26 6.15
C LYS A 130 -5.99 -19.03 4.83
N ASP A 131 -5.87 -17.83 4.26
CA ASP A 131 -6.52 -17.49 2.99
C ASP A 131 -6.08 -18.43 1.85
N LEU A 132 -4.80 -18.85 1.83
CA LEU A 132 -4.31 -19.81 0.84
C LEU A 132 -4.86 -21.22 1.04
N VAL A 133 -4.96 -21.69 2.29
CA VAL A 133 -5.59 -22.98 2.57
C VAL A 133 -7.08 -22.93 2.24
N GLU A 134 -7.78 -21.85 2.61
CA GLU A 134 -9.18 -21.63 2.26
C GLU A 134 -9.42 -21.53 0.76
N HIS A 135 -8.47 -20.96 0.01
CA HIS A 135 -8.53 -20.93 -1.44
C HIS A 135 -8.52 -22.34 -2.06
N ASN A 136 -7.78 -23.28 -1.47
CA ASN A 136 -7.66 -24.64 -1.97
C ASN A 136 -8.74 -25.59 -1.43
N GLU A 137 -9.05 -25.53 -0.14
CA GLU A 137 -9.92 -26.48 0.57
C GLU A 137 -11.32 -25.92 0.92
N GLY A 138 -11.52 -24.61 0.82
CA GLY A 138 -12.68 -23.93 1.38
C GLY A 138 -12.55 -23.70 2.89
N THR A 139 -13.67 -23.45 3.59
CA THR A 139 -13.65 -23.09 5.02
C THR A 139 -12.96 -24.17 5.87
N HIS A 140 -11.94 -23.77 6.63
CA HIS A 140 -11.24 -24.63 7.59
C HIS A 140 -11.18 -23.97 8.98
N TYR A 141 -10.81 -24.75 10.00
CA TYR A 141 -10.66 -24.25 11.38
C TYR A 141 -9.22 -24.30 11.92
N ILE A 142 -8.26 -24.68 11.06
CA ILE A 142 -6.83 -24.71 11.40
C ILE A 142 -6.34 -23.30 11.77
N THR A 143 -5.77 -23.17 12.97
CA THR A 143 -5.18 -21.92 13.46
C THR A 143 -3.68 -22.02 13.70
N ASP A 144 -3.12 -23.23 13.76
CA ASP A 144 -1.70 -23.43 13.99
C ASP A 144 -0.87 -23.02 12.77
N LYS A 145 0.11 -22.14 12.99
CA LYS A 145 0.92 -21.58 11.91
C LYS A 145 1.81 -22.63 11.24
N LYS A 146 2.32 -23.61 11.99
CA LYS A 146 3.23 -24.64 11.46
C LYS A 146 2.45 -25.59 10.56
N GLU A 147 1.27 -26.01 11.00
CA GLU A 147 0.34 -26.82 10.20
C GLU A 147 -0.08 -26.11 8.91
N LEU A 148 -0.51 -24.85 9.00
CA LEU A 148 -0.87 -24.05 7.81
C LEU A 148 0.30 -23.92 6.83
N LYS A 149 1.54 -23.75 7.32
CA LYS A 149 2.72 -23.72 6.46
C LYS A 149 2.93 -25.03 5.70
N THR A 150 2.80 -26.17 6.37
CA THR A 150 2.96 -27.48 5.73
C THR A 150 1.95 -27.63 4.59
N LEU A 151 0.67 -27.35 4.86
CA LEU A 151 -0.39 -27.42 3.84
C LEU A 151 -0.13 -26.47 2.66
N VAL A 152 0.22 -25.21 2.94
CA VAL A 152 0.53 -24.23 1.89
C VAL A 152 1.74 -24.65 1.05
N GLN A 153 2.76 -25.26 1.66
CA GLN A 153 3.93 -25.73 0.93
C GLN A 153 3.59 -26.90 -0.01
N ASP A 154 2.69 -27.78 0.42
CA ASP A 154 2.23 -28.91 -0.38
C ASP A 154 1.30 -28.46 -1.53
N TYR A 155 0.39 -27.52 -1.27
CA TYR A 155 -0.56 -26.99 -2.27
C TYR A 155 0.09 -26.01 -3.24
N PHE A 156 0.95 -25.14 -2.72
CA PHE A 156 1.54 -24.02 -3.45
C PHE A 156 3.05 -23.93 -3.19
N PRO A 157 3.85 -24.85 -3.77
CA PRO A 157 5.31 -24.83 -3.60
C PRO A 157 5.97 -23.58 -4.20
N LYS A 158 5.26 -22.84 -5.06
CA LYS A 158 5.70 -21.57 -5.67
C LYS A 158 4.51 -20.63 -5.85
N PHE A 159 4.79 -19.34 -6.00
CA PHE A 159 3.78 -18.37 -6.41
C PHE A 159 3.29 -18.61 -7.84
N THR A 160 1.98 -18.72 -8.00
CA THR A 160 1.27 -18.77 -9.29
C THR A 160 0.45 -17.50 -9.49
N ASN A 161 -0.11 -17.30 -10.68
CA ASN A 161 -1.02 -16.18 -10.94
C ASN A 161 -2.25 -16.21 -10.03
N ASP A 162 -2.76 -17.41 -9.74
CA ASP A 162 -3.98 -17.62 -8.95
C ASP A 162 -3.81 -17.15 -7.51
N ILE A 163 -2.61 -17.31 -6.93
CA ILE A 163 -2.33 -16.93 -5.54
C ILE A 163 -1.59 -15.59 -5.38
N ASN A 164 -1.24 -14.93 -6.49
CA ASN A 164 -0.47 -13.69 -6.47
C ASN A 164 -1.26 -12.51 -5.86
N GLU A 165 -2.59 -12.54 -5.89
CA GLU A 165 -3.40 -11.51 -5.24
C GLU A 165 -3.19 -11.51 -3.72
N TYR A 166 -3.19 -12.70 -3.08
CA TYR A 166 -2.92 -12.86 -1.64
C TYR A 166 -1.53 -12.38 -1.27
N ARG A 167 -0.53 -12.68 -2.12
CA ARG A 167 0.83 -12.15 -1.98
C ARG A 167 0.82 -10.62 -2.02
N GLY A 168 0.13 -10.03 -2.99
CA GLY A 168 0.00 -8.59 -3.15
C GLY A 168 -0.62 -7.93 -1.93
N ARG A 169 -1.71 -8.51 -1.40
CA ARG A 169 -2.39 -8.05 -0.20
C ARG A 169 -1.48 -8.08 1.03
N PHE A 170 -0.79 -9.19 1.25
CA PHE A 170 0.12 -9.32 2.38
C PHE A 170 1.24 -8.26 2.32
N LEU A 171 1.89 -8.09 1.16
CA LEU A 171 2.96 -7.11 0.99
C LEU A 171 2.46 -5.66 1.10
N PHE A 172 1.23 -5.38 0.63
CA PHE A 172 0.57 -4.09 0.79
C PHE A 172 0.39 -3.74 2.26
N ASN A 173 -0.15 -4.67 3.06
CA ASN A 173 -0.36 -4.45 4.49
C ASN A 173 0.95 -4.18 5.25
N LEU A 174 2.04 -4.87 4.88
CA LEU A 174 3.37 -4.60 5.44
C LEU A 174 3.88 -3.21 5.05
N ARG A 175 3.72 -2.81 3.78
CA ARG A 175 4.07 -1.48 3.29
C ARG A 175 3.33 -0.40 4.07
N GLU A 176 2.01 -0.53 4.20
CA GLU A 176 1.17 0.45 4.92
C GLU A 176 1.54 0.57 6.40
N THR A 177 1.78 -0.57 7.07
CA THR A 177 2.22 -0.56 8.47
C THR A 177 3.56 0.13 8.62
N CYS A 178 4.54 -0.20 7.76
CA CYS A 178 5.86 0.42 7.77
C CYS A 178 5.78 1.93 7.51
N PHE A 179 5.01 2.33 6.49
CA PHE A 179 4.81 3.74 6.15
C PHE A 179 4.19 4.52 7.31
N SER A 180 3.11 4.00 7.90
CA SER A 180 2.42 4.66 9.01
C SER A 180 3.33 4.81 10.24
N LEU A 181 4.15 3.81 10.54
CA LEU A 181 5.12 3.88 11.64
C LEU A 181 6.18 4.95 11.35
N LEU A 182 6.77 4.95 10.16
CA LEU A 182 7.78 5.94 9.77
C LEU A 182 7.21 7.36 9.72
N GLN A 183 5.96 7.51 9.28
CA GLN A 183 5.24 8.78 9.28
C GLN A 183 5.03 9.30 10.70
N GLN A 184 4.53 8.46 11.62
CA GLN A 184 4.37 8.86 13.02
C GLN A 184 5.72 9.23 13.65
N PHE A 185 6.74 8.42 13.39
CA PHE A 185 8.10 8.70 13.86
C PHE A 185 8.66 10.01 13.29
N HIS A 186 8.38 10.30 12.01
CA HIS A 186 8.76 11.54 11.34
C HIS A 186 8.02 12.76 11.91
N ASN A 187 6.74 12.65 12.26
CA ASN A 187 5.97 13.81 12.74
C ASN A 187 6.20 14.11 14.25
N GLN A 188 6.75 13.16 15.02
CA GLN A 188 6.91 13.28 16.47
C GLN A 188 8.04 14.22 16.97
N GLY A 189 8.76 14.91 16.10
CA GLY A 189 9.81 15.87 16.51
C GLY A 189 11.15 15.25 16.94
N ASN A 190 11.19 13.99 17.37
CA ASN A 190 12.40 13.25 17.82
C ASN A 190 13.43 12.88 16.71
N ILE A 191 13.53 13.67 15.64
CA ILE A 191 13.74 13.16 14.28
C ILE A 191 15.18 13.27 13.73
N GLY A 192 16.17 13.67 14.54
CA GLY A 192 17.56 13.65 14.08
C GLY A 192 18.14 12.22 14.05
N LEU A 193 18.21 11.58 15.20
CA LEU A 193 19.10 10.42 15.40
C LEU A 193 18.71 9.21 14.56
N GLY A 194 17.43 8.82 14.52
CA GLY A 194 16.98 7.59 13.85
C GLY A 194 17.11 7.66 12.32
N PHE A 195 16.63 8.74 11.71
CA PHE A 195 16.74 8.93 10.26
C PHE A 195 18.19 9.20 9.83
N SER A 196 18.96 9.97 10.61
CA SER A 196 20.40 10.16 10.37
C SER A 196 21.18 8.86 10.48
N HIS A 197 20.90 8.04 11.49
CA HIS A 197 21.53 6.74 11.64
C HIS A 197 21.15 5.80 10.49
N ALA A 198 19.88 5.79 10.09
CA ALA A 198 19.42 5.05 8.93
C ALA A 198 20.14 5.53 7.67
N PHE A 199 20.24 6.85 7.44
CA PHE A 199 20.99 7.42 6.34
C PHE A 199 22.44 6.93 6.34
N ASN A 200 23.18 7.13 7.44
CA ASN A 200 24.57 6.72 7.54
C ASN A 200 24.76 5.21 7.29
N SER A 201 23.92 4.39 7.95
CA SER A 201 24.01 2.94 7.89
C SER A 201 23.65 2.37 6.53
N PHE A 202 22.59 2.89 5.91
CA PHE A 202 22.18 2.46 4.60
C PHE A 202 23.22 2.94 3.60
N PHE A 203 23.38 4.24 3.44
CA PHE A 203 24.24 4.82 2.41
C PHE A 203 25.74 4.55 2.64
N MET A 204 26.10 3.88 3.75
CA MET A 204 27.46 3.52 4.11
C MET A 204 28.39 4.73 4.01
N VAL A 205 27.93 5.89 4.48
CA VAL A 205 28.62 7.18 4.29
C VAL A 205 29.99 7.21 4.97
N ASP A 206 30.19 6.35 5.97
CA ASP A 206 31.47 6.17 6.66
C ASP A 206 32.48 5.33 5.84
N ASN A 207 32.03 4.70 4.75
CA ASN A 207 32.87 3.91 3.85
C ASN A 207 33.10 4.63 2.52
N VAL A 208 34.17 4.25 1.83
CA VAL A 208 34.42 4.70 0.44
C VAL A 208 33.63 3.80 -0.50
N ASN A 209 32.55 4.33 -1.08
CA ASN A 209 31.72 3.61 -2.03
C ASN A 209 32.05 4.10 -3.44
N ILE A 210 32.48 3.20 -4.32
CA ILE A 210 32.79 3.51 -5.72
C ILE A 210 31.78 2.81 -6.61
N ILE A 211 31.14 3.56 -7.49
CA ILE A 211 30.17 3.03 -8.46
C ILE A 211 30.83 3.01 -9.83
N THR A 212 30.80 1.84 -10.46
CA THR A 212 31.17 1.64 -11.86
C THR A 212 29.89 1.38 -12.64
N GLN A 213 29.46 2.38 -13.41
CA GLN A 213 28.30 2.29 -14.28
C GLN A 213 28.70 1.89 -15.70
N TYR A 214 28.02 0.91 -16.29
CA TYR A 214 28.26 0.49 -17.67
C TYR A 214 27.01 0.58 -18.56
N GLY A 215 27.21 1.05 -19.77
CA GLY A 215 26.19 1.26 -20.78
C GLY A 215 25.92 0.07 -21.71
N LYS A 216 25.44 0.37 -22.91
CA LYS A 216 25.33 -0.62 -23.99
C LYS A 216 26.66 -0.85 -24.71
N ASP A 217 27.46 0.20 -24.80
CA ASP A 217 28.74 0.21 -25.51
C ASP A 217 29.90 0.09 -24.52
N GLU A 218 31.02 -0.50 -24.95
CA GLU A 218 32.18 -0.77 -24.09
C GLU A 218 32.90 0.49 -23.59
N ASN A 219 32.67 1.63 -24.23
CA ASN A 219 33.23 2.93 -23.82
C ASN A 219 32.22 3.77 -23.01
N ASP A 220 30.97 3.33 -22.89
CA ASP A 220 29.93 4.05 -22.15
C ASP A 220 30.03 3.73 -20.65
N ILE A 221 31.14 4.14 -20.04
CA ILE A 221 31.49 3.83 -18.65
C ILE A 221 31.61 5.12 -17.86
N GLN A 222 31.08 5.11 -16.65
CA GLN A 222 31.25 6.19 -15.69
C GLN A 222 31.67 5.57 -14.36
N VAL A 223 32.73 6.11 -13.76
CA VAL A 223 33.18 5.73 -12.42
C VAL A 223 33.13 6.95 -11.53
N GLU A 224 32.49 6.81 -10.39
CA GLU A 224 32.32 7.92 -9.44
C GLU A 224 32.38 7.42 -8.00
N LYS A 225 32.74 8.34 -7.09
CA LYS A 225 32.63 8.13 -5.66
C LYS A 225 31.21 8.48 -5.24
N PHE A 226 30.49 7.53 -4.67
CA PHE A 226 29.20 7.77 -4.08
C PHE A 226 29.37 8.43 -2.71
N CYS A 227 29.10 9.73 -2.66
CA CYS A 227 29.24 10.56 -1.46
C CYS A 227 28.02 11.50 -1.36
N PRO A 228 26.85 10.98 -0.96
CA PRO A 228 25.65 11.80 -0.87
C PRO A 228 25.84 12.87 0.21
N SER A 229 25.38 14.09 -0.08
CA SER A 229 25.34 15.18 0.89
C SER A 229 24.51 14.79 2.11
N TYR A 230 24.96 15.19 3.29
CA TYR A 230 24.22 14.92 4.52
C TYR A 230 22.88 15.67 4.47
N PRO A 231 21.73 14.97 4.58
CA PRO A 231 20.43 15.60 4.42
C PRO A 231 20.13 16.49 5.62
N THR A 232 19.46 17.62 5.39
CA THR A 232 18.83 18.32 6.51
C THR A 232 17.50 17.65 6.80
N PHE A 233 17.05 17.77 8.05
CA PHE A 233 15.80 17.14 8.47
C PHE A 233 14.58 17.60 7.64
N LYS A 234 14.58 18.85 7.18
CA LYS A 234 13.52 19.42 6.34
C LYS A 234 13.42 18.75 4.96
N ASP A 235 14.48 18.06 4.55
CA ASP A 235 14.61 17.40 3.25
C ASP A 235 14.18 15.93 3.28
N ILE A 236 13.69 15.45 4.44
CA ILE A 236 13.19 14.08 4.58
C ILE A 236 11.75 14.00 4.11
N GLU A 237 11.50 13.19 3.08
CA GLU A 237 10.17 12.96 2.53
C GLU A 237 9.89 11.46 2.47
N LEU A 238 8.72 11.05 2.97
CA LEU A 238 8.26 9.67 2.88
C LEU A 238 7.32 9.50 1.70
N TYR A 239 7.50 8.41 0.96
CA TYR A 239 6.66 8.11 -0.20
C TYR A 239 6.43 6.61 -0.35
N LYS A 240 5.51 6.22 -1.24
CA LYS A 240 5.15 4.82 -1.51
C LYS A 240 5.42 4.50 -2.98
N ILE A 241 5.82 3.26 -3.27
CA ILE A 241 5.98 2.77 -4.65
C ILE A 241 5.39 1.38 -4.80
N GLY A 242 4.33 1.28 -5.60
CA GLY A 242 3.58 0.05 -5.84
C GLY A 242 3.21 -0.65 -4.54
N LYS A 243 2.84 -1.92 -4.60
CA LYS A 243 2.21 -2.62 -3.46
C LYS A 243 3.16 -3.03 -2.33
N ALA A 244 4.46 -2.77 -2.41
CA ALA A 244 5.41 -3.43 -1.51
C ALA A 244 6.58 -2.57 -1.04
N SER A 245 6.63 -1.28 -1.41
CA SER A 245 7.81 -0.45 -1.13
C SER A 245 7.46 0.84 -0.43
N VAL A 246 8.24 1.16 0.60
CA VAL A 246 8.28 2.48 1.23
C VAL A 246 9.57 3.17 0.79
N GLY A 247 9.46 4.43 0.44
CA GLY A 247 10.57 5.29 0.05
C GLY A 247 10.84 6.35 1.10
N ILE A 248 12.10 6.70 1.26
CA ILE A 248 12.58 7.80 2.10
C ILE A 248 13.55 8.61 1.25
N LYS A 249 13.19 9.86 0.96
CA LYS A 249 14.07 10.81 0.30
C LYS A 249 14.87 11.56 1.35
N PHE A 250 16.14 11.79 1.04
CA PHE A 250 17.11 12.49 1.86
C PHE A 250 17.78 13.53 0.95
N GLY A 251 17.12 14.67 0.74
CA GLY A 251 17.56 15.64 -0.27
C GLY A 251 17.51 15.06 -1.68
N GLU A 252 18.66 14.88 -2.31
CA GLU A 252 18.77 14.44 -3.71
C GLU A 252 18.75 12.91 -3.88
N VAL A 253 19.01 12.17 -2.79
CA VAL A 253 19.06 10.70 -2.83
C VAL A 253 17.84 10.08 -2.17
N ALA A 254 17.41 8.93 -2.68
CA ALA A 254 16.28 8.22 -2.11
C ALA A 254 16.57 6.74 -1.82
N LEU A 255 16.21 6.31 -0.62
CA LEU A 255 16.23 4.94 -0.15
C LEU A 255 14.86 4.31 -0.37
N THR A 256 14.80 3.19 -1.09
CA THR A 256 13.61 2.34 -1.15
C THR A 256 13.78 1.11 -0.28
N LEU A 257 12.79 0.83 0.55
CA LEU A 257 12.61 -0.36 1.36
C LEU A 257 11.50 -1.23 0.75
N ARG A 258 11.86 -2.30 0.04
CA ARG A 258 10.91 -3.19 -0.66
C ARG A 258 10.76 -4.53 0.05
N PHE A 259 9.56 -4.81 0.54
CA PHE A 259 9.21 -6.12 1.10
C PHE A 259 9.07 -7.16 -0.01
N LYS A 260 9.67 -8.33 0.18
CA LYS A 260 9.54 -9.47 -0.74
C LYS A 260 9.70 -10.80 -0.01
N PHE A 261 8.98 -11.81 -0.48
CA PHE A 261 9.31 -13.20 -0.20
C PHE A 261 10.68 -13.55 -0.79
N GLU A 262 11.38 -14.50 -0.17
CA GLU A 262 12.67 -14.97 -0.70
C GLU A 262 12.50 -15.75 -2.01
N SER A 263 11.57 -16.70 -2.02
CA SER A 263 11.22 -17.47 -3.21
C SER A 263 9.74 -17.81 -3.26
N ASP A 264 9.22 -18.42 -2.19
CA ASP A 264 7.92 -19.13 -2.21
C ASP A 264 6.99 -18.71 -1.05
N PRO A 265 5.69 -19.09 -1.06
CA PRO A 265 4.70 -18.61 -0.09
C PRO A 265 5.04 -18.82 1.39
N THR A 266 5.78 -19.87 1.72
CA THR A 266 6.13 -20.22 3.11
C THR A 266 7.49 -19.67 3.56
N THR A 267 8.23 -19.04 2.65
CA THR A 267 9.57 -18.49 2.91
C THR A 267 9.54 -17.20 3.73
N SER A 268 10.70 -16.84 4.26
CA SER A 268 10.89 -15.58 4.99
C SER A 268 10.60 -14.36 4.11
N ILE A 269 10.31 -13.25 4.77
CA ILE A 269 10.17 -11.95 4.14
C ILE A 269 11.46 -11.17 4.35
N LYS A 270 12.08 -10.77 3.24
CA LYS A 270 13.25 -9.90 3.21
C LYS A 270 12.85 -8.48 2.85
N LEU A 271 13.65 -7.53 3.31
CA LEU A 271 13.61 -6.14 2.90
C LEU A 271 14.76 -5.90 1.91
N ALA A 272 14.42 -5.75 0.64
CA ALA A 272 15.37 -5.34 -0.38
C ALA A 272 15.52 -3.82 -0.32
N THR A 273 16.75 -3.35 -0.15
CA THR A 273 17.05 -1.92 -0.17
C THR A 273 17.60 -1.53 -1.52
N SER A 274 17.28 -0.32 -1.99
CA SER A 274 17.86 0.19 -3.22
C SER A 274 17.94 1.71 -3.22
N TYR A 275 18.97 2.24 -3.87
CA TYR A 275 19.12 3.68 -4.12
C TYR A 275 18.74 4.05 -5.53
N HIS A 276 18.18 5.24 -5.64
CA HIS A 276 17.94 5.91 -6.90
C HIS A 276 17.85 7.40 -6.63
N GLU A 277 18.19 8.16 -7.66
CA GLU A 277 17.81 9.55 -7.77
C GLU A 277 16.28 9.62 -7.92
N PHE A 278 15.69 10.63 -7.29
CA PHE A 278 14.26 10.87 -7.42
C PHE A 278 13.98 11.42 -8.83
N PRO A 279 12.89 11.00 -9.49
CA PRO A 279 12.55 11.55 -10.81
C PRO A 279 12.43 13.08 -10.73
N GLU A 280 12.94 13.75 -11.75
CA GLU A 280 12.73 15.19 -11.89
C GLU A 280 11.24 15.51 -12.02
N GLU A 281 10.86 16.73 -11.66
CA GLU A 281 9.47 17.20 -11.78
C GLU A 281 8.91 16.99 -13.20
N GLN A 282 9.76 17.15 -14.22
CA GLN A 282 9.39 16.94 -15.61
C GLN A 282 9.07 15.47 -15.93
N ASP A 283 9.77 14.53 -15.31
CA ASP A 283 9.48 13.10 -15.46
C ASP A 283 8.13 12.73 -14.84
N ILE A 284 7.83 13.29 -13.66
CA ILE A 284 6.53 13.11 -13.00
C ILE A 284 5.40 13.64 -13.90
N LYS A 285 5.54 14.86 -14.44
CA LYS A 285 4.60 15.43 -15.42
C LYS A 285 4.41 14.51 -16.64
N ASN A 286 5.50 13.93 -17.15
CA ASN A 286 5.46 13.03 -18.30
C ASN A 286 4.73 11.71 -17.97
N ILE A 287 4.95 11.14 -16.79
CA ILE A 287 4.24 9.93 -16.32
C ILE A 287 2.74 10.24 -16.18
N ASN A 288 2.39 11.36 -15.55
CA ASN A 288 0.99 11.80 -15.39
C ASN A 288 0.30 12.00 -16.74
N LYS A 289 0.95 12.67 -17.69
CA LYS A 289 0.46 12.82 -19.08
C LYS A 289 0.24 11.47 -19.77
N LYS A 290 1.13 10.50 -19.59
CA LYS A 290 0.98 9.14 -20.14
C LYS A 290 -0.26 8.44 -19.58
N THR A 291 -0.49 8.51 -18.27
CA THR A 291 -1.70 7.94 -17.64
C THR A 291 -2.97 8.59 -18.18
N ILE A 292 -3.02 9.93 -18.18
CA ILE A 292 -4.14 10.73 -18.72
C ILE A 292 -4.47 10.32 -20.16
N ASN A 293 -3.46 10.19 -21.02
CA ASN A 293 -3.65 9.82 -22.41
C ASN A 293 -4.15 8.38 -22.59
N LYS A 294 -3.72 7.44 -21.76
CA LYS A 294 -4.24 6.06 -21.77
C LYS A 294 -5.71 6.00 -21.36
N ILE A 295 -6.10 6.76 -20.32
CA ILE A 295 -7.51 6.86 -19.88
C ILE A 295 -8.39 7.45 -20.98
N LYS A 296 -7.97 8.56 -21.61
CA LYS A 296 -8.69 9.13 -22.76
C LYS A 296 -8.88 8.11 -23.88
N LYS A 297 -7.82 7.35 -24.22
CA LYS A 297 -7.89 6.31 -25.23
C LYS A 297 -8.90 5.20 -24.87
N LEU A 298 -8.96 4.78 -23.61
CA LEU A 298 -9.95 3.80 -23.15
C LEU A 298 -11.37 4.33 -23.33
N ILE A 299 -11.64 5.57 -22.89
CA ILE A 299 -12.97 6.19 -23.04
C ILE A 299 -13.37 6.28 -24.53
N THR A 300 -12.44 6.67 -25.41
CA THR A 300 -12.74 6.76 -26.86
C THR A 300 -12.97 5.40 -27.53
N LYS A 301 -12.42 4.32 -26.98
CA LYS A 301 -12.56 2.95 -27.48
C LYS A 301 -13.66 2.17 -26.76
N HIS A 302 -14.54 2.87 -26.03
CA HIS A 302 -15.56 2.24 -25.23
C HIS A 302 -16.55 1.43 -26.09
N GLU A 303 -16.72 0.16 -25.73
CA GLU A 303 -17.69 -0.76 -26.29
C GLU A 303 -18.58 -1.30 -25.16
N TYR A 304 -19.87 -1.02 -25.23
CA TYR A 304 -20.82 -1.40 -24.19
C TYR A 304 -21.17 -2.90 -24.29
N ILE A 305 -21.04 -3.59 -23.15
CA ILE A 305 -21.41 -4.99 -22.94
C ILE A 305 -22.52 -5.01 -21.88
N LYS A 306 -23.69 -5.53 -22.26
CA LYS A 306 -24.84 -5.61 -21.36
C LYS A 306 -24.61 -6.65 -20.27
N ILE A 307 -24.45 -6.20 -19.02
CA ILE A 307 -24.29 -7.04 -17.82
C ILE A 307 -25.49 -6.83 -16.88
N LYS A 308 -25.95 -7.89 -16.19
CA LYS A 308 -27.13 -7.85 -15.31
C LYS A 308 -26.98 -6.96 -14.06
N ASN A 309 -25.75 -6.62 -13.63
CA ASN A 309 -25.50 -5.77 -12.45
C ASN A 309 -24.35 -4.79 -12.72
N ASN A 310 -24.67 -3.51 -12.88
CA ASN A 310 -23.73 -2.44 -13.24
C ASN A 310 -23.35 -1.52 -12.05
N SER A 311 -23.95 -1.71 -10.87
CA SER A 311 -23.74 -0.79 -9.74
C SER A 311 -22.29 -0.74 -9.27
N ASN A 312 -21.57 -1.87 -9.33
CA ASN A 312 -20.14 -1.90 -8.99
C ASN A 312 -19.30 -1.15 -10.04
N ALA A 313 -19.69 -1.24 -11.31
CA ALA A 313 -18.97 -0.59 -12.41
C ALA A 313 -19.05 0.94 -12.34
N ILE A 314 -20.18 1.52 -11.90
CA ILE A 314 -20.30 2.96 -11.67
C ILE A 314 -19.28 3.43 -10.62
N GLY A 315 -19.21 2.75 -9.48
CA GLY A 315 -18.25 3.07 -8.42
C GLY A 315 -16.80 2.96 -8.90
N LYS A 316 -16.43 1.85 -9.55
CA LYS A 316 -15.05 1.65 -10.01
C LYS A 316 -14.64 2.59 -11.15
N CYS A 317 -15.56 2.97 -12.04
CA CYS A 317 -15.28 4.02 -13.02
C CYS A 317 -15.14 5.41 -12.36
N HIS A 318 -15.97 5.70 -11.35
CA HIS A 318 -15.90 6.95 -10.57
C HIS A 318 -14.56 7.10 -9.84
N GLU A 319 -14.05 6.01 -9.25
CA GLU A 319 -12.71 5.95 -8.64
C GLU A 319 -11.62 6.32 -9.66
N ALA A 320 -11.63 5.66 -10.83
CA ALA A 320 -10.65 5.92 -11.88
C ALA A 320 -10.74 7.35 -12.46
N PHE A 321 -11.95 7.87 -12.66
CA PHE A 321 -12.16 9.23 -13.14
C PHE A 321 -11.73 10.27 -12.12
N SER A 322 -11.98 10.04 -10.83
CA SER A 322 -11.52 10.92 -9.76
C SER A 322 -9.98 11.02 -9.79
N TYR A 323 -9.29 9.88 -9.87
CA TYR A 323 -7.84 9.82 -10.02
C TYR A 323 -7.36 10.59 -11.25
N TYR A 324 -8.00 10.38 -12.41
CA TYR A 324 -7.70 11.11 -13.65
C TYR A 324 -7.79 12.64 -13.48
N TYR A 325 -8.83 13.14 -12.83
CA TYR A 325 -8.98 14.59 -12.62
C TYR A 325 -7.96 15.14 -11.64
N PHE A 326 -7.55 14.38 -10.61
CA PHE A 326 -6.43 14.77 -9.76
C PHE A 326 -5.13 14.92 -10.56
N LEU A 327 -4.80 13.99 -11.46
CA LEU A 327 -3.60 14.11 -12.30
C LEU A 327 -3.66 15.33 -13.23
N LYS A 328 -4.86 15.71 -13.68
CA LYS A 328 -5.07 16.87 -14.54
C LYS A 328 -4.87 18.18 -13.77
N GLU A 329 -5.38 18.27 -12.55
CA GLU A 329 -5.29 19.45 -11.69
C GLU A 329 -3.89 19.62 -11.07
N PHE A 330 -3.27 18.50 -10.66
CA PHE A 330 -1.97 18.47 -10.00
C PHE A 330 -0.96 17.73 -10.88
N PRO A 331 -0.36 18.40 -11.89
CA PRO A 331 0.54 17.75 -12.84
C PRO A 331 1.82 17.18 -12.21
N ASN A 332 2.16 17.62 -10.99
CA ASN A 332 3.36 17.21 -10.25
C ASN A 332 3.10 16.14 -9.19
N ILE A 333 1.87 15.68 -9.04
CA ILE A 333 1.54 14.66 -8.04
C ILE A 333 2.21 13.33 -8.39
N VAL A 334 2.81 12.66 -7.42
CA VAL A 334 3.44 11.36 -7.63
C VAL A 334 2.38 10.27 -7.59
N GLN A 335 2.29 9.46 -8.65
CA GLN A 335 1.45 8.27 -8.67
C GLN A 335 2.15 7.12 -7.95
N VAL A 336 1.52 6.55 -6.92
CA VAL A 336 2.07 5.36 -6.23
C VAL A 336 2.13 4.15 -7.15
N ASP A 337 1.12 3.98 -8.00
CA ASP A 337 1.09 2.98 -9.08
C ASP A 337 0.30 3.52 -10.30
N PRO A 338 0.99 3.93 -11.38
CA PRO A 338 0.34 4.49 -12.56
C PRO A 338 -0.59 3.53 -13.31
N ASN A 339 -0.44 2.21 -13.15
CA ASN A 339 -1.22 1.24 -13.91
C ASN A 339 -2.58 0.93 -13.26
N THR A 340 -2.68 1.04 -11.94
CA THR A 340 -3.88 0.64 -11.18
C THR A 340 -5.14 1.36 -11.69
N CYS A 341 -5.06 2.68 -11.92
CA CYS A 341 -6.20 3.46 -12.43
C CYS A 341 -6.63 3.03 -13.86
N ILE A 342 -5.66 2.70 -14.73
CA ILE A 342 -5.91 2.29 -16.11
C ILE A 342 -6.54 0.90 -16.14
N GLU A 343 -5.99 -0.04 -15.35
CA GLU A 343 -6.51 -1.39 -15.21
C GLU A 343 -7.92 -1.38 -14.64
N LEU A 344 -8.16 -0.60 -13.58
CA LEU A 344 -9.48 -0.46 -12.96
C LEU A 344 -10.52 0.04 -13.98
N LEU A 345 -10.22 1.12 -14.70
CA LEU A 345 -11.14 1.60 -15.73
C LEU A 345 -11.37 0.55 -16.82
N GLY A 346 -10.30 -0.06 -17.33
CA GLY A 346 -10.34 -1.07 -18.39
C GLY A 346 -11.16 -2.31 -18.03
N THR A 347 -11.24 -2.68 -16.76
CA THR A 347 -12.08 -3.81 -16.30
C THR A 347 -13.56 -3.49 -16.27
N TYR A 348 -13.94 -2.26 -15.90
CA TYR A 348 -15.34 -1.95 -15.55
C TYR A 348 -16.08 -1.08 -16.56
N TYR A 349 -15.39 -0.28 -17.37
CA TYR A 349 -16.01 0.73 -18.25
C TYR A 349 -17.02 0.16 -19.25
N SER A 350 -16.74 -1.02 -19.83
CA SER A 350 -17.63 -1.66 -20.80
C SER A 350 -18.99 -2.08 -20.23
N ALA A 351 -19.13 -2.18 -18.90
CA ALA A 351 -20.40 -2.50 -18.26
C ALA A 351 -21.37 -1.31 -18.18
N LEU A 352 -20.93 -0.09 -18.53
CA LEU A 352 -21.71 1.13 -18.47
C LEU A 352 -22.21 1.53 -19.86
N LYS A 353 -23.46 2.01 -19.93
CA LYS A 353 -23.97 2.60 -21.17
C LYS A 353 -23.15 3.85 -21.52
N PRO A 354 -22.95 4.17 -22.82
CA PRO A 354 -22.17 5.33 -23.24
C PRO A 354 -22.61 6.65 -22.59
N GLU A 355 -23.93 6.85 -22.44
CA GLU A 355 -24.50 8.07 -21.86
C GLU A 355 -24.15 8.18 -20.37
N THR A 356 -24.34 7.10 -19.62
CA THR A 356 -23.99 7.03 -18.19
C THR A 356 -22.48 7.19 -17.97
N LEU A 357 -21.65 6.57 -18.81
CA LEU A 357 -20.20 6.71 -18.74
C LEU A 357 -19.78 8.16 -18.96
N LYS A 358 -20.38 8.84 -19.94
CA LYS A 358 -20.12 10.24 -20.25
C LYS A 358 -20.58 11.17 -19.12
N GLU A 359 -21.82 11.02 -18.64
CA GLU A 359 -22.35 11.79 -17.51
C GLU A 359 -21.47 11.64 -16.26
N LEU A 360 -21.05 10.41 -15.96
CA LEU A 360 -20.15 10.12 -14.85
C LEU A 360 -18.79 10.79 -15.07
N PHE A 361 -18.18 10.65 -16.25
CA PHE A 361 -16.90 11.27 -16.57
C PHE A 361 -16.94 12.80 -16.48
N ASP A 362 -17.95 13.44 -17.06
CA ASP A 362 -18.09 14.89 -17.07
C ASP A 362 -18.32 15.43 -15.65
N SER A 363 -19.22 14.80 -14.89
CA SER A 363 -19.57 15.24 -13.53
C SER A 363 -18.45 15.02 -12.51
N THR A 364 -17.64 13.97 -12.67
CA THR A 364 -16.51 13.69 -11.78
C THR A 364 -15.45 14.79 -11.82
N SER A 365 -15.45 15.65 -12.84
CA SER A 365 -14.56 16.83 -12.88
C SER A 365 -14.73 17.76 -11.67
N THR A 366 -15.89 17.77 -11.04
CA THR A 366 -16.21 18.62 -9.89
C THR A 366 -15.72 18.07 -8.54
N ILE A 367 -15.21 16.82 -8.50
CA ILE A 367 -14.77 16.18 -7.26
C ILE A 367 -13.49 16.79 -6.68
N VAL A 368 -12.55 17.19 -7.55
CA VAL A 368 -11.26 17.74 -7.12
C VAL A 368 -11.44 19.10 -6.43
N PRO A 369 -12.21 20.06 -6.98
CA PRO A 369 -12.59 21.28 -6.25
C PRO A 369 -13.27 21.02 -4.90
N ALA A 370 -14.17 20.03 -4.82
CA ALA A 370 -14.86 19.71 -3.57
C ALA A 370 -13.90 19.19 -2.50
N ILE A 371 -13.01 18.25 -2.86
CA ILE A 371 -12.00 17.69 -1.95
C ILE A 371 -11.02 18.77 -1.52
N THR A 372 -10.46 19.53 -2.46
CA THR A 372 -9.46 20.58 -2.15
C THR A 372 -10.04 21.67 -1.25
N LYS A 373 -11.29 22.08 -1.46
CA LYS A 373 -11.98 23.00 -0.55
C LYS A 373 -12.04 22.45 0.88
N LYS A 374 -12.37 21.18 1.05
CA LYS A 374 -12.47 20.53 2.37
C LYS A 374 -11.09 20.34 3.01
N LEU A 375 -10.07 19.99 2.24
CA LEU A 375 -8.68 19.91 2.73
C LEU A 375 -8.16 21.28 3.18
N ARG A 376 -8.44 22.36 2.44
CA ARG A 376 -8.09 23.73 2.86
C ARG A 376 -8.75 24.12 4.17
N GLN A 377 -10.02 23.71 4.39
CA GLN A 377 -10.69 23.94 5.67
C GLN A 377 -10.03 23.20 6.85
N LYS A 378 -9.42 22.04 6.59
CA LYS A 378 -8.85 21.16 7.62
C LYS A 378 -7.40 21.52 7.96
N TYR A 379 -6.60 21.82 6.94
CA TYR A 379 -5.15 21.98 7.07
C TYR A 379 -4.66 23.41 6.77
N ASN A 380 -5.55 24.30 6.32
CA ASN A 380 -5.23 25.61 5.77
C ASN A 380 -4.32 25.51 4.53
N ASP A 381 -3.01 25.53 4.74
CA ASP A 381 -2.00 25.39 3.69
C ASP A 381 -1.46 23.96 3.64
N TYR A 382 -1.48 23.37 2.45
CA TYR A 382 -0.95 22.02 2.23
C TYR A 382 -0.50 21.83 0.77
N THR A 383 0.39 20.86 0.56
CA THR A 383 0.70 20.32 -0.78
C THR A 383 0.23 18.87 -0.85
N ILE A 384 -0.11 18.42 -2.07
CA ILE A 384 -0.44 17.01 -2.34
C ILE A 384 0.78 16.38 -2.99
N GLU A 385 1.47 15.51 -2.24
CA GLU A 385 2.71 14.87 -2.68
C GLU A 385 2.45 13.65 -3.55
N SER A 386 1.46 12.82 -3.17
CA SER A 386 1.17 11.60 -3.91
C SER A 386 -0.28 11.13 -3.82
N ILE A 387 -0.64 10.23 -4.73
CA ILE A 387 -1.98 9.69 -4.92
C ILE A 387 -1.97 8.19 -5.19
N GLU A 388 -2.88 7.47 -4.54
CA GLU A 388 -3.06 6.03 -4.66
C GLU A 388 -4.55 5.66 -4.68
N LEU A 389 -4.96 4.76 -5.58
CA LEU A 389 -6.22 4.04 -5.45
C LEU A 389 -5.99 2.83 -4.56
N ILE A 390 -6.83 2.63 -3.54
CA ILE A 390 -6.75 1.49 -2.63
C ILE A 390 -7.73 0.42 -3.14
N PRO A 391 -7.23 -0.74 -3.63
CA PRO A 391 -8.10 -1.85 -4.00
C PRO A 391 -8.83 -2.44 -2.79
N ASP A 392 -10.12 -2.78 -2.95
CA ASP A 392 -10.96 -3.41 -1.91
C ASP A 392 -10.29 -4.64 -1.30
N ALA A 393 -9.58 -5.42 -2.11
CA ALA A 393 -8.86 -6.62 -1.69
C ALA A 393 -7.84 -6.34 -0.58
N TYR A 394 -7.32 -5.11 -0.48
CA TYR A 394 -6.26 -4.74 0.44
C TYR A 394 -6.74 -4.07 1.73
N ILE A 395 -8.06 -3.86 1.84
CA ILE A 395 -8.66 -3.28 3.04
C ILE A 395 -8.83 -4.38 4.10
N GLY A 396 -7.80 -4.54 4.95
CA GLY A 396 -7.83 -5.46 6.09
C GLY A 396 -8.62 -4.93 7.30
N ASP A 397 -8.63 -3.61 7.51
CA ASP A 397 -9.49 -2.97 8.51
C ASP A 397 -10.89 -2.76 7.92
N ARG A 398 -11.87 -3.50 8.44
CA ARG A 398 -13.27 -3.39 8.01
C ARG A 398 -13.85 -1.99 8.23
N LEU A 399 -13.23 -1.12 9.03
CA LEU A 399 -13.66 0.26 9.25
C LEU A 399 -13.06 1.25 8.24
N ASP A 400 -11.95 0.93 7.59
CA ASP A 400 -11.40 1.76 6.51
C ASP A 400 -12.29 1.65 5.26
N THR A 401 -12.66 2.78 4.68
CA THR A 401 -13.47 2.92 3.45
C THR A 401 -12.76 3.74 2.39
N GLY A 402 -11.47 4.05 2.58
CA GLY A 402 -10.70 4.81 1.62
C GLY A 402 -10.65 4.08 0.27
N ASP A 403 -11.22 4.70 -0.75
CA ASP A 403 -11.11 4.25 -2.15
C ASP A 403 -9.92 4.96 -2.82
N LEU A 404 -9.64 6.19 -2.37
CA LEU A 404 -8.52 7.03 -2.78
C LEU A 404 -7.72 7.47 -1.55
N GLN A 405 -6.41 7.47 -1.64
CA GLN A 405 -5.53 8.01 -0.60
C GLN A 405 -4.65 9.11 -1.16
N LEU A 406 -4.55 10.21 -0.41
CA LEU A 406 -3.65 11.32 -0.67
C LEU A 406 -2.61 11.39 0.44
N ILE A 407 -1.35 11.57 0.07
CA ILE A 407 -0.29 11.95 1.00
C ILE A 407 -0.09 13.46 0.86
N LEU A 408 -0.27 14.17 1.97
CA LEU A 408 -0.20 15.61 2.05
C LEU A 408 1.00 16.03 2.90
N LYS A 409 1.58 17.19 2.59
CA LYS A 409 2.49 17.89 3.49
C LYS A 409 1.77 19.14 4.00
N ALA A 410 1.54 19.21 5.31
CA ALA A 410 0.90 20.36 5.94
C ALA A 410 1.61 20.64 7.26
N ASN A 411 2.01 21.89 7.50
CA ASN A 411 2.74 22.29 8.72
C ASN A 411 4.01 21.44 9.00
N ASN A 412 4.74 21.04 7.95
CA ASN A 412 5.88 20.09 7.99
C ASN A 412 5.55 18.64 8.38
N ASP A 413 4.29 18.33 8.68
CA ASP A 413 3.84 16.98 8.93
C ASP A 413 3.45 16.29 7.62
N ILE A 414 3.74 14.99 7.58
CA ILE A 414 3.23 14.10 6.55
C ILE A 414 1.88 13.60 7.02
N ILE A 415 0.83 13.86 6.23
CA ILE A 415 -0.55 13.49 6.55
C ILE A 415 -1.06 12.51 5.49
N VAL A 416 -1.74 11.46 5.93
CA VAL A 416 -2.41 10.51 5.03
C VAL A 416 -3.90 10.74 5.13
N GLU A 417 -4.52 11.17 4.04
CA GLU A 417 -5.96 11.36 3.95
C GLU A 417 -6.58 10.24 3.12
N ASN A 418 -7.38 9.40 3.78
CA ASN A 418 -8.21 8.40 3.11
C ASN A 418 -9.56 9.03 2.72
N ILE A 419 -9.95 8.83 1.46
CA ILE A 419 -11.16 9.40 0.87
C ILE A 419 -12.01 8.25 0.33
N SER A 420 -13.23 8.12 0.84
CA SER A 420 -14.24 7.23 0.26
C SER A 420 -14.98 7.96 -0.86
N LEU A 421 -14.91 7.40 -2.06
CA LEU A 421 -15.52 7.95 -3.26
C LEU A 421 -16.91 7.31 -3.44
N LYS A 422 -17.92 8.16 -3.66
CA LYS A 422 -19.30 7.72 -3.88
C LYS A 422 -19.90 8.42 -5.09
N ALA A 423 -20.57 7.66 -5.94
CA ALA A 423 -21.31 8.16 -7.10
C ALA A 423 -22.81 7.89 -6.92
N LEU A 424 -23.63 8.93 -7.03
CA LEU A 424 -25.08 8.87 -6.92
C LEU A 424 -25.72 9.45 -8.17
N SER A 425 -26.83 8.86 -8.61
CA SER A 425 -27.57 9.39 -9.77
C SER A 425 -28.29 10.69 -9.43
N LYS A 426 -28.83 10.83 -8.22
CA LYS A 426 -29.66 11.98 -7.80
C LYS A 426 -29.44 12.33 -6.33
N LYS A 427 -29.71 13.59 -5.96
CA LYS A 427 -29.79 14.04 -4.56
C LYS A 427 -30.72 13.17 -3.70
N ASN A 428 -30.44 13.16 -2.40
CA ASN A 428 -31.20 12.45 -1.36
C ASN A 428 -31.28 10.92 -1.54
N SER A 429 -30.42 10.35 -2.40
CA SER A 429 -30.23 8.90 -2.47
C SER A 429 -29.52 8.40 -1.22
N LYS A 430 -29.86 7.19 -0.79
CA LYS A 430 -29.15 6.53 0.30
C LYS A 430 -27.76 6.09 -0.13
N ILE A 431 -26.75 6.31 0.72
CA ILE A 431 -25.39 5.85 0.52
C ILE A 431 -25.16 4.59 1.33
N THR A 432 -24.71 3.53 0.67
CA THR A 432 -24.19 2.36 1.40
C THR A 432 -22.83 2.71 2.00
N THR A 433 -22.74 2.71 3.33
CA THR A 433 -21.48 3.00 4.06
C THR A 433 -20.68 1.72 4.31
N LYS A 434 -21.34 0.64 4.75
CA LYS A 434 -20.74 -0.65 5.08
C LYS A 434 -21.71 -1.81 4.86
N ASN A 435 -21.17 -3.03 4.77
CA ASN A 435 -21.95 -4.26 4.71
C ASN A 435 -21.54 -5.28 5.81
N PRO A 436 -21.75 -4.96 7.11
CA PRO A 436 -21.30 -5.83 8.19
C PRO A 436 -22.02 -7.18 8.19
N GLY A 437 -21.31 -8.24 8.59
CA GLY A 437 -21.94 -9.55 8.83
C GLY A 437 -22.78 -9.51 10.11
N ILE A 438 -23.93 -10.18 10.11
CA ILE A 438 -24.83 -10.17 11.27
C ILE A 438 -24.17 -10.73 12.52
N GLY A 439 -23.32 -11.76 12.40
CA GLY A 439 -22.58 -12.31 13.55
C GLY A 439 -21.59 -11.34 14.18
N THR A 440 -21.15 -10.31 13.44
CA THR A 440 -20.07 -9.39 13.87
C THR A 440 -20.55 -8.00 14.26
N ILE A 441 -21.79 -7.62 13.89
CA ILE A 441 -22.29 -6.25 14.10
C ILE A 441 -22.36 -5.86 15.57
N LEU A 442 -22.65 -6.79 16.47
CA LEU A 442 -22.72 -6.51 17.91
C LEU A 442 -21.36 -6.60 18.60
N GLY A 443 -20.33 -7.08 17.91
CA GLY A 443 -19.01 -7.32 18.48
C GLY A 443 -18.16 -6.05 18.63
N PRO A 444 -16.91 -6.20 19.12
CA PRO A 444 -16.03 -5.08 19.46
C PRO A 444 -15.70 -4.11 18.32
N THR A 445 -15.77 -4.59 17.06
CA THR A 445 -15.49 -3.75 15.88
C THR A 445 -16.54 -2.66 15.66
N TYR A 446 -17.78 -2.87 16.11
CA TYR A 446 -18.89 -1.95 15.88
C TYR A 446 -19.45 -1.47 17.21
N PHE A 447 -20.49 -2.12 17.73
CA PHE A 447 -21.23 -1.64 18.92
C PHE A 447 -20.66 -2.13 20.25
N ASN A 448 -19.92 -3.25 20.27
CA ASN A 448 -19.39 -3.86 21.48
C ASN A 448 -20.47 -4.14 22.57
N VAL A 449 -21.58 -4.77 22.15
CA VAL A 449 -22.74 -5.08 22.99
C VAL A 449 -23.03 -6.58 23.09
N GLY A 450 -22.33 -7.42 22.32
CA GLY A 450 -22.49 -8.88 22.38
C GLY A 450 -22.26 -9.57 21.04
N SER A 451 -23.01 -10.66 20.79
CA SER A 451 -22.94 -11.44 19.55
C SER A 451 -24.34 -11.90 19.12
N MET A 452 -24.55 -12.00 17.81
CA MET A 452 -25.76 -12.60 17.21
C MET A 452 -25.56 -14.08 16.83
N GLU A 453 -24.38 -14.65 17.09
CA GLU A 453 -23.98 -15.95 16.53
C GLU A 453 -24.91 -17.10 16.96
N SER A 454 -25.28 -17.19 18.24
CA SER A 454 -26.22 -18.20 18.73
C SER A 454 -27.58 -18.11 18.04
N ILE A 455 -28.14 -16.90 17.93
CA ILE A 455 -29.42 -16.61 17.28
C ILE A 455 -29.36 -16.95 15.79
N VAL A 456 -28.25 -16.63 15.13
CA VAL A 456 -28.04 -16.95 13.71
C VAL A 456 -27.98 -18.46 13.50
N ASN A 457 -27.32 -19.21 14.38
CA ASN A 457 -27.23 -20.66 14.30
C ASN A 457 -28.58 -21.34 14.56
N GLU A 458 -29.37 -20.82 15.50
CA GLU A 458 -30.74 -21.27 15.73
C GLU A 458 -31.62 -21.05 14.49
N VAL A 459 -31.68 -19.82 13.98
CA VAL A 459 -32.47 -19.47 12.77
C VAL A 459 -32.02 -20.29 11.56
N LYS A 460 -30.71 -20.51 11.40
CA LYS A 460 -30.16 -21.38 10.35
C LYS A 460 -30.66 -22.81 10.47
N SER A 461 -30.65 -23.36 11.68
CA SER A 461 -31.11 -24.72 11.96
C SER A 461 -32.59 -24.87 11.62
N THR A 462 -33.43 -23.92 12.08
CA THR A 462 -34.88 -23.91 11.78
C THR A 462 -35.17 -23.71 10.29
N PHE A 463 -34.40 -22.87 9.60
CA PHE A 463 -34.51 -22.73 8.14
C PHE A 463 -34.20 -24.05 7.43
N ASN A 464 -33.11 -24.72 7.81
CA ASN A 464 -32.69 -25.98 7.18
C ASN A 464 -33.68 -27.13 7.43
N THR A 465 -34.42 -27.11 8.53
CA THR A 465 -35.49 -28.07 8.82
C THR A 465 -36.85 -27.69 8.21
N GLY A 466 -36.91 -26.59 7.44
CA GLY A 466 -38.11 -26.13 6.74
C GLY A 466 -39.08 -25.31 7.59
N GLY A 467 -38.74 -24.97 8.83
CA GLY A 467 -39.58 -24.20 9.74
C GLY A 467 -39.58 -22.69 9.51
N LEU A 468 -38.62 -22.15 8.74
CA LEU A 468 -38.56 -20.75 8.34
C LEU A 468 -38.23 -20.63 6.85
N ASN A 469 -38.85 -19.67 6.17
CA ASN A 469 -38.42 -19.28 4.82
C ASN A 469 -37.37 -18.15 4.86
N HIS A 470 -36.89 -17.73 3.68
CA HIS A 470 -35.88 -16.66 3.55
C HIS A 470 -36.32 -15.36 4.22
N ARG A 471 -37.57 -14.93 3.99
CA ARG A 471 -38.10 -13.69 4.55
C ARG A 471 -38.25 -13.79 6.06
N ASP A 472 -38.87 -14.85 6.56
CA ASP A 472 -39.10 -15.05 8.00
C ASP A 472 -37.78 -15.06 8.77
N SER A 473 -36.74 -15.68 8.18
CA SER A 473 -35.39 -15.68 8.75
C SER A 473 -34.82 -14.27 8.90
N LEU A 474 -34.96 -13.42 7.86
CA LEU A 474 -34.48 -12.03 7.91
C LEU A 474 -35.28 -11.18 8.89
N GLU A 475 -36.59 -11.37 8.97
CA GLU A 475 -37.47 -10.64 9.91
C GLU A 475 -37.15 -11.00 11.36
N LYS A 476 -36.96 -12.29 11.65
CA LYS A 476 -36.55 -12.75 12.99
C LYS A 476 -35.20 -12.17 13.40
N LEU A 477 -34.19 -12.26 12.51
CA LEU A 477 -32.86 -11.71 12.77
C LEU A 477 -32.88 -10.18 12.90
N SER A 478 -33.67 -9.48 12.09
CA SER A 478 -33.89 -8.03 12.17
C SER A 478 -34.43 -7.62 13.53
N TYR A 479 -35.49 -8.27 13.98
CA TYR A 479 -36.12 -7.96 15.25
C TYR A 479 -35.16 -8.17 16.44
N GLU A 480 -34.47 -9.31 16.49
CA GLU A 480 -33.52 -9.59 17.56
C GLU A 480 -32.34 -8.60 17.56
N LEU A 481 -31.81 -8.26 16.39
CA LEU A 481 -30.79 -7.21 16.27
C LEU A 481 -31.29 -5.88 16.82
N GLY A 482 -32.50 -5.47 16.43
CA GLY A 482 -33.12 -4.23 16.88
C GLY A 482 -33.24 -4.15 18.40
N LYS A 483 -33.68 -5.24 19.05
CA LYS A 483 -33.78 -5.31 20.52
C LYS A 483 -32.44 -5.17 21.22
N GLN A 484 -31.39 -5.80 20.68
CA GLN A 484 -30.05 -5.70 21.27
C GLN A 484 -29.49 -4.29 21.14
N LEU A 485 -29.70 -3.64 19.99
CA LEU A 485 -29.29 -2.25 19.78
C LEU A 485 -30.09 -1.28 20.66
N GLU A 486 -31.41 -1.47 20.82
CA GLU A 486 -32.25 -0.62 21.68
C GLU A 486 -31.82 -0.67 23.16
N LYS A 487 -31.33 -1.82 23.63
CA LYS A 487 -30.82 -2.00 25.00
C LYS A 487 -29.39 -1.51 25.21
N ALA A 488 -28.66 -1.23 24.13
CA ALA A 488 -27.28 -0.75 24.22
C ALA A 488 -27.24 0.63 24.88
N ASN A 489 -26.18 0.89 25.65
CA ASN A 489 -26.00 2.20 26.23
C ASN A 489 -25.62 3.24 25.15
N GLN A 490 -25.74 4.53 25.47
CA GLN A 490 -25.50 5.59 24.49
C GLN A 490 -24.05 5.64 23.99
N GLU A 491 -23.06 5.27 24.81
CA GLU A 491 -21.65 5.24 24.41
C GLU A 491 -21.40 4.15 23.35
N GLN A 492 -21.94 2.95 23.58
CA GLN A 492 -21.91 1.83 22.64
C GLN A 492 -22.62 2.18 21.33
N LEU A 493 -23.79 2.83 21.41
CA LEU A 493 -24.52 3.30 20.24
C LEU A 493 -23.74 4.35 19.46
N ARG A 494 -23.10 5.31 20.13
CA ARG A 494 -22.28 6.36 19.48
C ARG A 494 -21.08 5.74 18.78
N THR A 495 -20.37 4.86 19.48
CA THR A 495 -19.21 4.14 18.94
C THR A 495 -19.60 3.30 17.72
N GLY A 496 -20.65 2.49 17.83
CA GLY A 496 -21.10 1.64 16.72
C GLY A 496 -21.63 2.42 15.53
N THR A 497 -22.36 3.51 15.77
CA THR A 497 -22.86 4.39 14.70
C THR A 497 -21.70 5.10 13.99
N GLY A 498 -20.71 5.61 14.73
CA GLY A 498 -19.49 6.17 14.15
C GLY A 498 -18.71 5.14 13.32
N ASN A 499 -18.54 3.92 13.84
CA ASN A 499 -17.87 2.82 13.12
C ASN A 499 -18.61 2.41 11.84
N LEU A 500 -19.95 2.49 11.80
CA LEU A 500 -20.75 2.22 10.61
C LEU A 500 -20.61 3.29 9.52
N LEU A 501 -20.38 4.55 9.91
CA LEU A 501 -20.11 5.64 8.98
C LEU A 501 -18.70 5.54 8.38
N GLY A 502 -17.76 4.99 9.16
CA GLY A 502 -16.37 4.83 8.76
C GLY A 502 -15.52 6.07 9.09
N LYS A 503 -14.21 5.94 8.89
CA LYS A 503 -13.23 6.97 9.28
C LYS A 503 -12.80 7.90 8.13
N ALA A 504 -12.98 7.46 6.89
CA ALA A 504 -12.53 8.21 5.73
C ALA A 504 -13.44 9.42 5.44
N MET A 505 -12.86 10.51 4.93
CA MET A 505 -13.64 11.60 4.36
C MET A 505 -14.47 11.07 3.18
N MET A 506 -15.75 11.39 3.11
CA MET A 506 -16.61 10.95 2.02
C MET A 506 -16.71 12.03 0.95
N ALA A 507 -16.35 11.72 -0.28
CA ALA A 507 -16.49 12.61 -1.43
C ALA A 507 -17.52 12.03 -2.41
N ILE A 508 -18.62 12.75 -2.59
CA ILE A 508 -19.82 12.27 -3.27
C ILE A 508 -20.00 13.07 -4.56
N THR A 509 -20.21 12.37 -5.68
CA THR A 509 -20.56 12.98 -6.97
C THR A 509 -21.99 12.60 -7.33
N ILE A 510 -22.81 13.59 -7.61
CA ILE A 510 -24.19 13.43 -8.07
C ILE A 510 -24.18 13.62 -9.59
N TYR A 511 -24.03 12.50 -10.32
CA TYR A 511 -23.58 12.55 -11.71
C TYR A 511 -24.65 12.97 -12.73
N ASN A 512 -25.94 12.96 -12.39
CA ASN A 512 -26.95 13.58 -13.27
C ASN A 512 -27.07 15.09 -13.05
N GLU A 513 -26.50 15.61 -11.97
CA GLU A 513 -26.60 17.03 -11.59
C GLU A 513 -25.26 17.78 -11.77
N GLY A 514 -24.17 17.07 -12.06
CA GLY A 514 -22.85 17.69 -12.28
C GLY A 514 -22.28 18.36 -11.05
N VAL A 515 -22.57 17.84 -9.85
CA VAL A 515 -22.11 18.42 -8.57
C VAL A 515 -21.43 17.38 -7.70
N SER A 516 -20.39 17.82 -6.99
CA SER A 516 -19.72 17.04 -5.96
C SER A 516 -19.68 17.77 -4.62
N LEU A 517 -19.69 17.02 -3.53
CA LEU A 517 -19.53 17.53 -2.17
C LEU A 517 -18.68 16.59 -1.33
N CYS A 518 -18.04 17.14 -0.31
CA CYS A 518 -17.29 16.38 0.67
C CYS A 518 -17.91 16.51 2.06
N LYS A 519 -17.97 15.40 2.77
CA LYS A 519 -18.44 15.33 4.16
C LYS A 519 -17.47 14.51 4.99
N GLU A 520 -17.14 15.03 6.17
CA GLU A 520 -16.57 14.23 7.24
C GLU A 520 -17.68 13.98 8.26
N HIS A 521 -17.69 12.79 8.84
CA HIS A 521 -18.62 12.48 9.90
C HIS A 521 -18.17 13.22 11.17
N SER A 522 -19.00 14.14 11.64
CA SER A 522 -18.78 14.82 12.92
C SER A 522 -18.96 13.84 14.08
N GLU A 523 -18.32 14.12 15.21
CA GLU A 523 -18.58 13.38 16.45
C GLU A 523 -20.07 13.37 16.79
N ILE A 524 -20.59 12.18 17.14
CA ILE A 524 -22.01 11.99 17.45
C ILE A 524 -22.24 12.34 18.92
N ASN A 525 -22.51 13.61 19.18
CA ASN A 525 -22.69 14.14 20.54
C ASN A 525 -24.15 14.06 21.03
N SER A 526 -25.12 13.98 20.12
CA SER A 526 -26.54 13.83 20.45
C SER A 526 -26.90 12.43 20.95
N ALA A 527 -28.04 12.31 21.61
CA ALA A 527 -28.63 11.00 21.94
C ALA A 527 -29.03 10.25 20.66
N ILE A 528 -28.80 8.94 20.65
CA ILE A 528 -29.12 8.02 19.58
C ILE A 528 -30.39 7.25 19.93
N LYS A 529 -31.33 7.19 18.98
CA LYS A 529 -32.54 6.38 19.08
C LYS A 529 -32.49 5.23 18.08
N VAL A 530 -32.93 4.06 18.50
CA VAL A 530 -33.08 2.88 17.64
C VAL A 530 -34.56 2.68 17.37
N LYS A 531 -34.95 2.62 16.09
CA LYS A 531 -36.28 2.22 15.64
C LYS A 531 -36.20 0.81 15.08
N ILE A 532 -36.80 -0.13 15.82
CA ILE A 532 -36.84 -1.53 15.43
C ILE A 532 -37.78 -1.71 14.22
N ASN A 533 -37.41 -2.58 13.27
CA ASN A 533 -38.27 -2.97 12.15
C ASN A 533 -38.86 -1.77 11.37
N THR A 534 -38.05 -0.72 11.20
CA THR A 534 -38.40 0.53 10.53
C THR A 534 -37.39 0.84 9.41
N PRO A 535 -37.85 1.20 8.19
CA PRO A 535 -39.25 1.30 7.77
C PRO A 535 -39.91 -0.04 7.41
N THR A 536 -39.17 -1.15 7.40
CA THR A 536 -39.67 -2.48 7.06
C THR A 536 -39.28 -3.51 8.11
N THR A 537 -39.96 -4.65 8.13
CA THR A 537 -39.73 -5.77 9.05
C THR A 537 -38.31 -6.35 9.03
N ILE A 538 -37.53 -6.07 7.98
CA ILE A 538 -36.14 -6.54 7.82
C ILE A 538 -35.11 -5.42 8.01
N GLN A 539 -35.52 -4.27 8.53
CA GLN A 539 -34.68 -3.07 8.68
C GLN A 539 -34.76 -2.51 10.09
N ASN A 540 -33.62 -2.14 10.68
CA ASN A 540 -33.60 -1.29 11.86
C ASN A 540 -33.05 0.09 11.48
N THR A 541 -33.58 1.16 12.07
CA THR A 541 -33.08 2.52 11.79
C THR A 541 -32.48 3.14 13.05
N ILE A 542 -31.27 3.66 12.93
CA ILE A 542 -30.58 4.43 13.96
C ILE A 542 -30.72 5.91 13.61
N LEU A 543 -31.15 6.72 14.58
CA LEU A 543 -31.43 8.15 14.42
C LEU A 543 -30.65 8.98 15.42
N TRP A 544 -30.12 10.12 15.00
CA TRP A 544 -29.47 11.09 15.88
C TRP A 544 -29.62 12.52 15.35
N SER A 545 -29.07 13.50 16.07
CA SER A 545 -29.17 14.94 15.75
C SER A 545 -30.62 15.40 15.59
N ASN A 546 -31.48 15.11 16.58
CA ASN A 546 -32.93 15.39 16.53
C ASN A 546 -33.62 14.75 15.32
N ASP A 547 -33.29 13.47 15.10
CA ASP A 547 -33.82 12.62 14.01
C ASP A 547 -33.49 13.13 12.59
N GLN A 548 -32.53 14.05 12.45
CA GLN A 548 -32.10 14.61 11.16
C GLN A 548 -31.07 13.74 10.42
N GLU A 549 -30.32 12.91 11.16
CA GLU A 549 -29.35 11.99 10.57
C GLU A 549 -29.76 10.55 10.88
N THR A 550 -29.66 9.68 9.86
CA THR A 550 -30.19 8.32 9.94
C THR A 550 -29.27 7.31 9.27
N ILE A 551 -29.15 6.13 9.88
CA ILE A 551 -28.58 4.93 9.26
C ILE A 551 -29.64 3.83 9.29
N SER A 552 -30.02 3.32 8.12
CA SER A 552 -30.84 2.11 8.00
C SER A 552 -29.94 0.88 7.91
N LEU A 553 -30.18 -0.11 8.77
CA LEU A 553 -29.53 -1.41 8.78
C LEU A 553 -30.47 -2.45 8.17
N ARG A 554 -30.33 -2.72 6.87
CA ARG A 554 -31.16 -3.70 6.15
C ARG A 554 -30.55 -5.09 6.14
N MET A 555 -31.28 -6.08 6.62
CA MET A 555 -30.90 -7.50 6.54
C MET A 555 -31.00 -8.02 5.09
N LYS A 556 -29.98 -8.76 4.65
CA LYS A 556 -29.98 -9.48 3.37
C LYS A 556 -29.16 -10.77 3.44
N PHE A 557 -29.59 -11.78 2.69
CA PHE A 557 -28.73 -12.92 2.37
C PHE A 557 -27.66 -12.50 1.36
N SER A 558 -26.47 -13.11 1.46
CA SER A 558 -25.36 -12.89 0.53
C SER A 558 -25.60 -13.48 -0.85
N LYS A 559 -26.42 -14.54 -0.94
CA LYS A 559 -26.81 -15.20 -2.19
C LYS A 559 -28.34 -15.27 -2.30
N GLY A 560 -28.83 -15.43 -3.53
CA GLY A 560 -30.26 -15.57 -3.81
C GLY A 560 -30.87 -16.84 -3.22
N GLN A 561 -32.21 -16.85 -3.11
CA GLN A 561 -32.98 -17.92 -2.46
C GLN A 561 -32.73 -19.33 -3.03
N HIS A 562 -32.43 -19.45 -4.31
CA HIS A 562 -32.13 -20.73 -4.97
C HIS A 562 -30.87 -21.45 -4.44
N HIS A 563 -30.02 -20.74 -3.69
CA HIS A 563 -28.87 -21.33 -3.00
C HIS A 563 -29.18 -21.83 -1.58
N GLY A 564 -30.44 -21.79 -1.15
CA GLY A 564 -30.82 -22.14 0.22
C GLY A 564 -30.26 -21.15 1.25
N TRP A 565 -29.73 -21.66 2.37
CA TRP A 565 -29.09 -20.81 3.38
C TRP A 565 -27.75 -20.29 2.89
N SER A 566 -27.57 -18.96 2.93
CA SER A 566 -26.27 -18.32 2.73
C SER A 566 -25.94 -17.40 3.90
N SER A 567 -24.71 -16.87 3.97
CA SER A 567 -24.36 -15.93 5.04
C SER A 567 -25.26 -14.69 5.00
N VAL A 568 -25.73 -14.26 6.17
CA VAL A 568 -26.58 -13.07 6.32
C VAL A 568 -25.69 -11.86 6.62
N LYS A 569 -25.95 -10.75 5.93
CA LYS A 569 -25.23 -9.49 6.06
C LYS A 569 -26.22 -8.34 6.19
N LEU A 570 -25.75 -7.23 6.71
CA LEU A 570 -26.45 -5.96 6.76
C LEU A 570 -26.03 -5.11 5.56
N THR A 571 -26.93 -4.26 5.09
CA THR A 571 -26.59 -3.09 4.28
C THR A 571 -26.79 -1.88 5.18
N SER A 572 -25.71 -1.17 5.51
CA SER A 572 -25.76 0.08 6.26
C SER A 572 -25.93 1.22 5.28
N GLU A 573 -27.11 1.85 5.31
CA GLU A 573 -27.50 2.90 4.38
C GLU A 573 -27.65 4.23 5.13
N TYR A 574 -26.75 5.17 4.86
CA TYR A 574 -26.81 6.53 5.38
C TYR A 574 -27.60 7.43 4.42
N GLN A 575 -28.57 8.17 4.93
CA GLN A 575 -29.32 9.14 4.13
C GLN A 575 -28.68 10.53 4.26
N LEU A 576 -28.15 11.04 3.14
CA LEU A 576 -27.70 12.43 3.06
C LEU A 576 -28.88 13.34 2.77
N ASN A 577 -29.17 14.24 3.71
CA ASN A 577 -30.06 15.36 3.47
C ASN A 577 -29.23 16.49 2.86
N ILE A 578 -29.23 16.58 1.52
CA ILE A 578 -28.57 17.65 0.79
C ILE A 578 -29.65 18.69 0.50
N LYS A 579 -29.62 19.80 1.24
CA LYS A 579 -30.52 20.94 1.03
C LYS A 579 -30.18 21.68 -0.25
#